data_AF-A0A1G6HJC0-F1
#
_entry.id   AF-A0A1G6HJC0-F1
#
_cell.length_a   1.000
_cell.length_b   1.000
_cell.length_c   1.000
_cell.angle_alpha   90.00
_cell.angle_beta   90.00
_cell.angle_gamma   90.00
#
_symmetry.space_group_name_H-M   'P 1'
#
loop_
_entity.id
_entity.type
_entity.pdbx_description
1 polymer ?
#
loop_
_entity_poly.entity_id
_entity_poly.type
_entity_poly.pdbx_seq_one_letter_code
_entity_poly.pdbx_strand_id
1 'polypeptide(L)'
;MKDSRFTTTVRASSGQCEPTEVQVDDRAATRSAILNFIKKQQVHVVESSEWGAKPPQKVNKEWMYKSIALHHAGNSFACNTDARELLKKVEEIDRKTFHQLTYHYAIACDGTVYELLDIRWKGSHIDNGNTKVIGIVMLEDLSHSGEAYVQEYKNKSFRQKIRNLKGLIFDQFDTSYDTVSQPQEKALTALLSALTKYFAIDILGGHREFQVLANKEGRACPGAEGMKLVKNMRKTFSFVAPSKSNYPHK
;
A
#
# COMPACT_ATOMS: atom_id res chain seq x y z
N MET A 1 15.11 -16.72 25.81
CA MET A 1 14.75 -15.30 25.94
C MET A 1 13.65 -15.19 26.98
N LYS A 2 13.81 -14.34 27.99
CA LYS A 2 12.80 -14.14 29.03
C LYS A 2 11.59 -13.42 28.43
N ASP A 3 10.43 -14.02 28.62
CA ASP A 3 9.11 -13.49 28.28
C ASP A 3 8.83 -12.24 29.13
N SER A 4 9.10 -11.07 28.56
CA SER A 4 8.90 -9.79 29.24
C SER A 4 7.48 -9.31 28.97
N ARG A 5 6.54 -9.66 29.86
CA ARG A 5 5.18 -9.10 29.89
C ARG A 5 5.22 -7.69 30.44
N PHE A 6 4.59 -6.73 29.76
CA PHE A 6 4.43 -5.36 30.23
C PHE A 6 2.95 -5.04 30.38
N THR A 7 2.55 -4.60 31.58
CA THR A 7 1.18 -4.16 31.86
C THR A 7 1.12 -2.65 31.74
N THR A 8 0.24 -2.12 30.88
CA THR A 8 -0.04 -0.68 30.81
C THR A 8 -1.44 -0.43 31.35
N THR A 9 -1.56 0.41 32.38
CA THR A 9 -2.84 0.77 32.99
C THR A 9 -3.29 2.12 32.44
N VAL A 10 -4.47 2.18 31.83
CA VAL A 10 -5.09 3.44 31.38
C VAL A 10 -6.28 3.73 32.28
N ARG A 11 -6.34 4.92 32.89
CA ARG A 11 -7.54 5.37 33.64
C ARG A 11 -8.54 5.96 32.65
N ALA A 12 -9.70 5.32 32.50
CA ALA A 12 -10.86 5.94 31.90
C ALA A 12 -11.43 7.00 32.85
N SER A 13 -11.86 8.15 32.32
CA SER A 13 -12.42 9.27 33.08
C SER A 13 -13.81 8.99 33.66
N SER A 14 -14.44 7.87 33.30
CA SER A 14 -15.65 7.35 33.95
C SER A 14 -15.90 5.90 33.55
N GLY A 15 -16.03 5.01 34.55
CA GLY A 15 -16.29 3.57 34.38
C GLY A 15 -15.10 2.68 34.72
N GLN A 16 -15.35 1.61 35.48
CA GLN A 16 -14.37 0.53 35.71
C GLN A 16 -14.17 -0.22 34.39
N CYS A 17 -13.09 0.07 33.67
CA CYS A 17 -12.59 -0.83 32.64
C CYS A 17 -11.69 -1.87 33.33
N GLU A 18 -12.03 -3.15 33.19
CA GLU A 18 -11.10 -4.21 33.57
C GLU A 18 -9.83 -4.09 32.71
N PRO A 19 -8.63 -4.19 33.31
CA PRO A 19 -7.38 -4.14 32.56
C PRO A 19 -7.34 -5.31 31.58
N THR A 20 -7.29 -5.03 30.28
CA THR A 20 -7.00 -6.05 29.29
C THR A 20 -5.50 -6.34 29.30
N GLU A 21 -5.12 -7.58 29.61
CA GLU A 21 -3.74 -8.05 29.47
C GLU A 21 -3.39 -8.14 27.97
N VAL A 22 -2.47 -7.30 27.52
CA VAL A 22 -2.00 -7.29 26.12
C VAL A 22 -0.61 -7.94 26.10
N GLN A 23 -0.46 -9.03 25.36
CA GLN A 23 0.83 -9.66 25.11
C GLN A 23 1.72 -8.72 24.26
N VAL A 24 3.04 -8.74 24.47
CA VAL A 24 3.99 -7.89 23.73
C VAL A 24 3.99 -8.18 22.22
N ASP A 25 3.51 -9.36 21.81
CA ASP A 25 3.33 -9.78 20.43
C ASP A 25 1.87 -9.72 19.95
N ASP A 26 0.99 -9.00 20.66
CA ASP A 26 -0.38 -8.80 20.22
C ASP A 26 -0.38 -8.01 18.90
N ARG A 27 -0.61 -8.75 17.81
CA ARG A 27 -0.65 -8.22 16.45
C ARG A 27 -1.82 -7.24 16.25
N ALA A 28 -2.93 -7.43 16.97
CA ALA A 28 -4.06 -6.52 16.94
C ALA A 28 -3.69 -5.22 17.68
N ALA A 29 -3.04 -5.31 18.83
CA ALA A 29 -2.52 -4.13 19.53
C ALA A 29 -1.48 -3.38 18.69
N THR A 30 -0.60 -4.09 18.00
CA THR A 30 0.40 -3.50 17.08
C THR A 30 -0.28 -2.77 15.91
N ARG A 31 -1.29 -3.39 15.28
CA ARG A 31 -2.13 -2.73 14.27
C ARG A 31 -2.70 -1.41 14.82
N SER A 32 -3.36 -1.45 15.98
CA SER A 32 -3.92 -0.25 16.60
C SER A 32 -2.85 0.80 16.92
N ALA A 33 -1.66 0.37 17.36
CA ALA A 33 -0.53 1.26 17.66
C ALA A 33 0.05 1.93 16.42
N ILE A 34 0.06 1.26 15.26
CA ILE A 34 0.41 1.85 13.95
C ILE A 34 -0.57 2.99 13.62
N LEU A 35 -1.88 2.70 13.63
CA LEU A 35 -2.90 3.68 13.28
C LEU A 35 -2.88 4.90 14.23
N ASN A 36 -2.72 4.65 15.53
CA ASN A 36 -2.60 5.71 16.53
C ASN A 36 -1.32 6.55 16.37
N PHE A 37 -0.22 5.95 15.94
CA PHE A 37 1.02 6.69 15.66
C PHE A 37 0.81 7.67 14.50
N ILE A 38 0.15 7.23 13.42
CA ILE A 38 -0.14 8.09 12.26
C ILE A 38 -1.05 9.25 12.68
N LYS A 39 -2.13 8.97 13.44
CA LYS A 39 -3.04 10.00 13.99
C LYS A 39 -2.30 11.06 14.80
N LYS A 40 -1.32 10.65 15.63
CA LYS A 40 -0.49 11.58 16.43
C LYS A 40 0.37 12.54 15.58
N GLN A 41 0.66 12.19 14.34
CA GLN A 41 1.36 13.07 13.38
C GLN A 41 0.44 14.05 12.64
N GLN A 42 -0.80 14.24 13.13
CA GLN A 42 -1.79 15.12 12.50
C GLN A 42 -2.09 14.69 11.05
N VAL A 43 -2.22 13.37 10.86
CA VAL A 43 -2.67 12.73 9.62
C VAL A 43 -3.98 12.02 9.93
N HIS A 44 -4.99 12.28 9.12
CA HIS A 44 -6.29 11.63 9.28
C HIS A 44 -6.20 10.17 8.85
N VAL A 45 -6.78 9.27 9.66
CA VAL A 45 -6.75 7.82 9.42
C VAL A 45 -8.15 7.26 9.56
N VAL A 46 -8.61 6.56 8.52
CA VAL A 46 -9.92 5.92 8.47
C VAL A 46 -9.72 4.41 8.48
N GLU A 47 -10.29 3.74 9.49
CA GLU A 47 -10.14 2.29 9.62
C GLU A 47 -11.03 1.54 8.62
N SER A 48 -10.67 0.29 8.31
CA SER A 48 -11.43 -0.58 7.41
C SER A 48 -12.91 -0.67 7.78
N SER A 49 -13.23 -0.80 9.07
CA SER A 49 -14.61 -0.82 9.56
C SER A 49 -15.34 0.52 9.38
N GLU A 50 -14.64 1.65 9.44
CA GLU A 50 -15.23 2.99 9.40
C GLU A 50 -15.72 3.39 8.00
N TRP A 51 -14.98 3.02 6.95
CA TRP A 51 -15.44 3.20 5.57
C TRP A 51 -16.27 2.01 5.05
N GLY A 52 -16.54 1.03 5.92
CA GLY A 52 -17.42 -0.10 5.64
C GLY A 52 -16.81 -1.18 4.74
N ALA A 53 -15.50 -1.41 4.82
CA ALA A 53 -14.82 -2.51 4.15
C ALA A 53 -15.46 -3.86 4.52
N LYS A 54 -15.66 -4.71 3.53
CA LYS A 54 -16.13 -6.08 3.73
C LYS A 54 -14.97 -6.94 4.21
N PRO A 55 -15.19 -7.84 5.19
CA PRO A 55 -14.15 -8.76 5.64
C PRO A 55 -13.67 -9.64 4.47
N PRO A 56 -12.38 -10.00 4.43
CA PRO A 56 -11.84 -10.81 3.35
C PRO A 56 -12.41 -12.23 3.41
N GLN A 57 -12.66 -12.84 2.25
CA GLN A 57 -13.20 -14.21 2.18
C GLN A 57 -12.09 -15.26 2.37
N LYS A 58 -10.88 -14.96 1.91
CA LYS A 58 -9.72 -15.83 2.00
C LYS A 58 -8.47 -14.98 2.19
N VAL A 59 -7.73 -15.25 3.26
CA VAL A 59 -6.47 -14.56 3.59
C VAL A 59 -5.39 -15.57 3.93
N ASN A 60 -4.14 -15.20 3.65
CA ASN A 60 -2.96 -15.89 4.18
C ASN A 60 -2.36 -15.02 5.28
N LYS A 61 -1.84 -15.63 6.35
CA LYS A 61 -1.18 -14.88 7.43
C LYS A 61 0.19 -14.36 6.97
N GLU A 62 0.51 -13.12 7.32
CA GLU A 62 1.84 -12.53 7.18
C GLU A 62 2.07 -11.54 8.33
N TRP A 63 3.29 -11.48 8.83
CA TRP A 63 3.65 -10.57 9.92
C TRP A 63 5.11 -10.14 9.87
N MET A 64 5.94 -10.82 9.09
CA MET A 64 7.38 -10.57 9.04
C MET A 64 7.73 -9.67 7.87
N TYR A 65 7.05 -8.54 7.74
CA TYR A 65 7.31 -7.58 6.68
C TYR A 65 8.73 -7.04 6.74
N LYS A 66 9.35 -6.99 5.57
CA LYS A 66 10.71 -6.47 5.35
C LYS A 66 10.74 -5.35 4.32
N SER A 67 9.66 -5.22 3.57
CA SER A 67 9.64 -4.34 2.42
C SER A 67 8.28 -3.69 2.21
N ILE A 68 8.29 -2.55 1.54
CA ILE A 68 7.10 -1.79 1.16
C ILE A 68 7.10 -1.62 -0.35
N ALA A 69 5.95 -1.87 -0.97
CA ALA A 69 5.69 -1.58 -2.38
C ALA A 69 4.69 -0.44 -2.51
N LEU A 70 5.10 0.63 -3.19
CA LEU A 70 4.23 1.73 -3.55
C LEU A 70 3.53 1.43 -4.89
N HIS A 71 2.24 1.70 -4.91
CA HIS A 71 1.34 1.60 -6.06
C HIS A 71 0.64 2.94 -6.30
N HIS A 72 0.07 3.10 -7.49
CA HIS A 72 -0.93 4.13 -7.79
C HIS A 72 -2.19 3.43 -8.31
N ALA A 73 -3.34 4.10 -8.23
CA ALA A 73 -4.61 3.53 -8.65
C ALA A 73 -4.83 3.58 -10.18
N GLY A 74 -4.14 4.51 -10.87
CA GLY A 74 -4.13 4.63 -12.34
C GLY A 74 -5.25 5.51 -12.90
N ASN A 75 -5.33 5.64 -14.23
CA ASN A 75 -6.09 6.66 -14.97
C ASN A 75 -7.61 6.73 -14.70
N SER A 76 -8.18 5.74 -14.00
CA SER A 76 -9.59 5.78 -13.57
C SER A 76 -9.80 6.49 -12.23
N PHE A 77 -8.73 7.01 -11.62
CA PHE A 77 -8.71 7.60 -10.29
C PHE A 77 -8.14 9.01 -10.38
N ALA A 78 -9.00 10.01 -10.17
CA ALA A 78 -8.63 11.41 -10.14
C ALA A 78 -8.94 12.01 -8.78
N CYS A 79 -8.13 12.98 -8.35
CA CYS A 79 -8.25 13.62 -7.04
C CYS A 79 -9.56 14.39 -6.78
N ASN A 80 -10.41 14.53 -7.79
CA ASN A 80 -11.73 15.16 -7.69
C ASN A 80 -12.85 14.19 -7.26
N THR A 81 -12.57 12.89 -7.18
CA THR A 81 -13.56 11.87 -6.81
C THR A 81 -13.50 11.57 -5.31
N ASP A 82 -14.65 11.32 -4.70
CA ASP A 82 -14.71 10.93 -3.29
C ASP A 82 -13.90 9.64 -3.05
N ALA A 83 -13.00 9.69 -2.05
CA ALA A 83 -12.10 8.58 -1.76
C ALA A 83 -12.86 7.30 -1.39
N ARG A 84 -14.00 7.38 -0.68
CA ARG A 84 -14.77 6.19 -0.31
C ARG A 84 -15.40 5.54 -1.55
N GLU A 85 -15.87 6.34 -2.50
CA GLU A 85 -16.34 5.82 -3.79
C GLU A 85 -15.22 5.07 -4.54
N LEU A 86 -14.02 5.65 -4.60
CA LEU A 86 -12.85 5.01 -5.21
C LEU A 86 -12.50 3.68 -4.51
N LEU A 87 -12.52 3.67 -3.18
CA LEU A 87 -12.26 2.47 -2.39
C LEU A 87 -13.30 1.38 -2.59
N LYS A 88 -14.58 1.74 -2.82
CA LYS A 88 -15.61 0.75 -3.17
C LYS A 88 -15.39 0.13 -4.54
N LYS A 89 -14.93 0.92 -5.53
CA LYS A 89 -14.54 0.39 -6.85
C LYS A 89 -13.36 -0.58 -6.73
N VAL A 90 -12.32 -0.21 -5.97
CA VAL A 90 -11.17 -1.08 -5.69
C VAL A 90 -11.61 -2.37 -5.01
N GLU A 91 -12.43 -2.27 -3.95
CA GLU A 91 -12.96 -3.44 -3.23
C GLU A 91 -13.73 -4.40 -4.16
N GLU A 92 -14.56 -3.89 -5.06
CA GLU A 92 -15.33 -4.73 -5.99
C GLU A 92 -14.42 -5.50 -6.95
N ILE A 93 -13.46 -4.81 -7.57
CA ILE A 93 -12.50 -5.39 -8.52
C ILE A 93 -11.64 -6.45 -7.82
N ASP A 94 -11.09 -6.10 -6.67
CA ASP A 94 -10.18 -6.94 -5.92
C ASP A 94 -10.87 -8.19 -5.39
N ARG A 95 -12.08 -8.05 -4.83
CA ARG A 95 -12.81 -9.20 -4.28
C ARG A 95 -13.21 -10.20 -5.36
N LYS A 96 -13.57 -9.73 -6.56
CA LYS A 96 -13.91 -10.61 -7.69
C LYS A 96 -12.73 -11.46 -8.14
N THR A 97 -11.50 -10.94 -8.01
CA THR A 97 -10.29 -11.56 -8.56
C THR A 97 -9.46 -12.28 -7.51
N PHE A 98 -9.35 -11.70 -6.31
CA PHE A 98 -8.44 -12.10 -5.24
C PHE A 98 -9.14 -12.48 -3.94
N HIS A 99 -10.46 -12.32 -3.85
CA HIS A 99 -11.27 -12.64 -2.66
C HIS A 99 -10.96 -11.80 -1.39
N GLN A 100 -10.14 -10.76 -1.53
CA GLN A 100 -9.72 -9.80 -0.50
C GLN A 100 -9.29 -8.49 -1.18
N LEU A 101 -9.24 -7.38 -0.43
CA LEU A 101 -8.50 -6.19 -0.85
C LEU A 101 -7.01 -6.52 -1.04
N THR A 102 -6.37 -6.01 -2.09
CA THR A 102 -5.00 -6.41 -2.41
C THR A 102 -3.94 -5.63 -1.64
N TYR A 103 -4.20 -4.37 -1.29
CA TYR A 103 -3.28 -3.48 -0.57
C TYR A 103 -3.61 -3.41 0.91
N HIS A 104 -2.64 -3.01 1.75
CA HIS A 104 -2.88 -2.83 3.19
C HIS A 104 -3.33 -1.40 3.52
N TYR A 105 -2.81 -0.41 2.79
CA TYR A 105 -3.14 1.00 3.00
C TYR A 105 -3.39 1.71 1.68
N ALA A 106 -4.29 2.69 1.71
CA ALA A 106 -4.51 3.67 0.66
C ALA A 106 -4.20 5.08 1.19
N ILE A 107 -3.73 5.96 0.32
CA ILE A 107 -3.55 7.39 0.63
C ILE A 107 -4.33 8.19 -0.40
N ALA A 108 -5.36 8.91 0.08
CA ALA A 108 -6.17 9.80 -0.73
C ALA A 108 -5.43 11.13 -1.02
N CYS A 109 -5.90 11.87 -2.03
CA CYS A 109 -5.24 13.12 -2.47
C CYS A 109 -5.21 14.21 -1.40
N ASP A 110 -6.15 14.20 -0.46
CA ASP A 110 -6.20 15.08 0.71
C ASP A 110 -5.23 14.67 1.83
N GLY A 111 -4.50 13.56 1.67
CA GLY A 111 -3.59 13.00 2.66
C GLY A 111 -4.28 12.11 3.71
N THR A 112 -5.56 11.78 3.55
CA THR A 112 -6.21 10.79 4.43
C THR A 112 -5.64 9.40 4.16
N VAL A 113 -5.21 8.70 5.21
CA VAL A 113 -4.76 7.30 5.15
C VAL A 113 -5.93 6.38 5.44
N TYR A 114 -6.25 5.51 4.49
CA TYR A 114 -7.27 4.49 4.65
C TYR A 114 -6.61 3.15 4.93
N GLU A 115 -7.06 2.47 5.98
CA GLU A 115 -6.74 1.07 6.15
C GLU A 115 -7.60 0.21 5.21
N LEU A 116 -6.95 -0.69 4.49
CA LEU A 116 -7.57 -1.61 3.53
C LEU A 116 -7.53 -3.04 4.08
N LEU A 117 -6.63 -3.88 3.58
CA LEU A 117 -6.39 -5.18 4.15
C LEU A 117 -5.66 -5.03 5.49
N ASP A 118 -6.21 -5.63 6.54
CA ASP A 118 -5.58 -5.69 7.85
C ASP A 118 -4.14 -6.21 7.72
N ILE A 119 -3.20 -5.46 8.30
CA ILE A 119 -1.76 -5.69 8.19
C ILE A 119 -1.33 -7.10 8.67
N ARG A 120 -2.16 -7.81 9.43
CA ARG A 120 -1.93 -9.21 9.85
C ARG A 120 -2.03 -10.23 8.71
N TRP A 121 -2.53 -9.82 7.56
CA TRP A 121 -2.76 -10.66 6.39
C TRP A 121 -1.86 -10.27 5.24
N LYS A 122 -1.44 -11.27 4.47
CA LYS A 122 -0.67 -11.10 3.25
C LYS A 122 -1.51 -10.45 2.16
N GLY A 123 -1.05 -9.31 1.64
CA GLY A 123 -1.61 -8.67 0.45
C GLY A 123 -1.49 -9.49 -0.85
N SER A 124 -2.14 -8.99 -1.90
CA SER A 124 -2.21 -9.60 -3.24
C SER A 124 -1.96 -8.58 -4.35
N HIS A 125 -0.99 -7.68 -4.15
CA HIS A 125 -0.77 -6.48 -4.98
C HIS A 125 0.38 -6.60 -6.00
N ILE A 126 1.27 -7.58 -5.86
CA ILE A 126 2.33 -7.92 -6.83
C ILE A 126 2.15 -9.36 -7.29
N ASP A 127 2.06 -9.61 -8.60
CA ASP A 127 1.93 -10.98 -9.09
C ASP A 127 3.18 -11.79 -8.70
N ASN A 128 2.97 -12.91 -8.00
CA ASN A 128 4.01 -13.79 -7.46
C ASN A 128 5.03 -13.15 -6.48
N GLY A 129 4.79 -11.92 -5.99
CA GLY A 129 5.78 -11.12 -5.25
C GLY A 129 5.35 -10.55 -3.90
N ASN A 130 4.28 -11.05 -3.27
CA ASN A 130 3.70 -10.43 -2.06
C ASN A 130 4.33 -10.84 -0.72
N THR A 131 5.24 -11.82 -0.69
CA THR A 131 5.80 -12.34 0.57
C THR A 131 6.61 -11.26 1.29
N LYS A 132 6.28 -10.96 2.56
CA LYS A 132 6.93 -9.93 3.37
C LYS A 132 6.90 -8.51 2.75
N VAL A 133 5.92 -8.22 1.89
CA VAL A 133 5.74 -6.92 1.23
C VAL A 133 4.43 -6.24 1.64
N ILE A 134 4.53 -5.05 2.27
CA ILE A 134 3.38 -4.19 2.54
C ILE A 134 3.06 -3.38 1.28
N GLY A 135 1.89 -3.57 0.69
CA GLY A 135 1.37 -2.73 -0.39
C GLY A 135 0.70 -1.47 0.14
N ILE A 136 1.11 -0.32 -0.38
CA ILE A 136 0.49 1.00 -0.18
C ILE A 136 0.10 1.55 -1.55
N VAL A 137 -1.15 1.98 -1.72
CA VAL A 137 -1.64 2.58 -2.97
C VAL A 137 -1.94 4.07 -2.81
N MET A 138 -1.42 4.90 -3.71
CA MET A 138 -1.81 6.30 -3.86
C MET A 138 -3.09 6.34 -4.72
N LEU A 139 -4.17 6.97 -4.23
CA LEU A 139 -5.46 7.02 -4.92
C LEU A 139 -5.50 8.13 -5.99
N GLU A 140 -4.59 8.06 -6.96
CA GLU A 140 -4.45 9.00 -8.07
C GLU A 140 -3.75 8.34 -9.27
N ASP A 141 -3.65 9.07 -10.38
CA ASP A 141 -2.79 8.69 -11.50
C ASP A 141 -1.45 9.45 -11.49
N LEU A 142 -0.36 8.68 -11.36
CA LEU A 142 1.02 9.15 -11.27
C LEU A 142 1.85 8.75 -12.49
N SER A 143 1.22 8.18 -13.51
CA SER A 143 1.89 7.80 -14.76
C SER A 143 1.88 8.95 -15.76
N HIS A 144 2.93 9.01 -16.59
CA HIS A 144 2.90 9.88 -17.77
C HIS A 144 2.23 9.16 -18.94
N SER A 145 1.60 9.92 -19.84
CA SER A 145 0.95 9.37 -21.04
C SER A 145 1.90 8.47 -21.83
N GLY A 146 1.46 7.26 -22.16
CA GLY A 146 2.25 6.27 -22.91
C GLY A 146 3.25 5.48 -22.07
N GLU A 147 3.35 5.73 -20.75
CA GLU A 147 4.25 5.00 -19.87
C GLU A 147 3.83 3.52 -19.76
N ALA A 148 2.53 3.21 -19.81
CA ALA A 148 2.05 1.84 -19.84
C ALA A 148 2.58 1.10 -21.07
N TYR A 149 2.56 1.73 -22.25
CA TYR A 149 3.12 1.10 -23.44
C TYR A 149 4.61 0.78 -23.29
N VAL A 150 5.40 1.74 -22.83
CA VAL A 150 6.86 1.59 -22.72
C VAL A 150 7.25 0.57 -21.66
N GLN A 151 6.65 0.65 -20.48
CA GLN A 151 7.06 -0.11 -19.30
C GLN A 151 6.37 -1.47 -19.20
N GLU A 152 5.20 -1.66 -19.81
CA GLU A 152 4.42 -2.89 -19.66
C GLU A 152 4.19 -3.64 -20.97
N TYR A 153 3.90 -2.95 -22.08
CA TYR A 153 3.45 -3.60 -23.31
C TYR A 153 4.49 -3.77 -24.40
N LYS A 154 5.56 -2.96 -24.44
CA LYS A 154 6.57 -2.95 -25.51
C LYS A 154 7.07 -4.36 -25.86
N ASN A 155 7.31 -5.17 -24.83
CA ASN A 155 7.88 -6.52 -24.93
C ASN A 155 6.84 -7.64 -24.83
N LYS A 156 5.54 -7.33 -24.67
CA LYS A 156 4.47 -8.34 -24.64
C LYS A 156 4.18 -8.89 -26.04
N SER A 157 3.68 -10.13 -26.11
CA SER A 157 3.31 -10.77 -27.37
C SER A 157 2.21 -9.99 -28.10
N PHE A 158 2.17 -10.10 -29.43
CA PHE A 158 1.17 -9.42 -30.26
C PHE A 158 -0.29 -9.72 -29.83
N ARG A 159 -0.58 -10.97 -29.41
CA ARG A 159 -1.89 -11.35 -28.86
C ARG A 159 -2.24 -10.62 -27.56
N GLN A 160 -1.27 -10.42 -26.66
CA GLN A 160 -1.46 -9.67 -25.41
C GLN A 160 -1.60 -8.17 -25.66
N LYS A 161 -0.92 -7.63 -26.68
CA LYS A 161 -1.09 -6.24 -27.13
C LYS A 161 -2.52 -6.00 -27.66
N ILE A 162 -3.02 -6.88 -28.54
CA ILE A 162 -4.38 -6.78 -29.10
C ILE A 162 -5.47 -6.91 -28.02
N ARG A 163 -5.32 -7.83 -27.06
CA ARG A 163 -6.30 -7.98 -25.97
C ARG A 163 -6.45 -6.72 -25.09
N ASN A 164 -5.38 -5.94 -24.95
CA ASN A 164 -5.34 -4.78 -24.07
C ASN A 164 -5.33 -3.45 -24.84
N LEU A 165 -5.66 -3.48 -26.14
CA LEU A 165 -5.63 -2.32 -27.03
C LEU A 165 -6.51 -1.16 -26.53
N LYS A 166 -7.62 -1.46 -25.84
CA LYS A 166 -8.45 -0.42 -25.21
C LYS A 166 -7.65 0.38 -24.17
N GLY A 167 -6.94 -0.28 -23.25
CA GLY A 167 -6.13 0.39 -22.22
C GLY A 167 -4.98 1.21 -22.81
N LEU A 168 -4.39 0.74 -23.90
CA LEU A 168 -3.34 1.46 -24.65
C LEU A 168 -3.85 2.72 -25.35
N ILE A 169 -5.06 2.66 -25.92
CA ILE A 169 -5.70 3.82 -26.55
C ILE A 169 -6.02 4.87 -25.48
N PHE A 170 -6.62 4.46 -24.35
CA PHE A 170 -6.90 5.40 -23.25
C PHE A 170 -5.63 6.07 -22.70
N ASP A 171 -4.54 5.32 -22.51
CA ASP A 171 -3.23 5.84 -22.05
C ASP A 171 -2.57 6.81 -23.04
N GLN A 172 -2.83 6.68 -24.34
CA GLN A 172 -2.26 7.54 -25.38
C GLN A 172 -3.01 8.88 -25.54
N PHE A 173 -4.29 8.93 -25.16
CA PHE A 173 -5.13 10.14 -25.25
C PHE A 173 -5.26 10.90 -23.92
N ASP A 174 -4.76 10.34 -22.82
CA ASP A 174 -4.71 11.00 -21.53
C ASP A 174 -3.63 12.09 -21.55
N THR A 175 -4.01 13.35 -21.38
CA THR A 175 -3.09 14.49 -21.31
C THR A 175 -2.86 14.99 -19.88
N SER A 176 -3.52 14.37 -18.90
CA SER A 176 -3.44 14.73 -17.48
C SER A 176 -2.60 13.73 -16.71
N TYR A 177 -1.69 14.22 -15.87
CA TYR A 177 -1.01 13.45 -14.84
C TYR A 177 -1.01 14.31 -13.57
N ASP A 178 -1.22 13.68 -12.42
CA ASP A 178 -1.16 14.37 -11.14
C ASP A 178 0.28 14.37 -10.60
N THR A 179 0.64 15.44 -9.91
CA THR A 179 1.86 15.46 -9.08
C THR A 179 1.47 15.18 -7.64
N VAL A 180 2.25 14.37 -6.95
CA VAL A 180 2.00 13.99 -5.55
C VAL A 180 1.80 15.24 -4.68
N SER A 181 0.66 15.32 -4.00
CA SER A 181 0.32 16.48 -3.17
C SER A 181 1.16 16.52 -1.88
N GLN A 182 1.40 17.71 -1.33
CA GLN A 182 2.05 17.83 -0.01
C GLN A 182 1.32 17.05 1.09
N PRO A 183 -0.03 17.06 1.18
CA PRO A 183 -0.76 16.20 2.11
C PRO A 183 -0.45 14.71 1.95
N GLN A 184 -0.37 14.21 0.71
CA GLN A 184 -0.03 12.81 0.44
C GLN A 184 1.40 12.47 0.83
N GLU A 185 2.36 13.33 0.53
CA GLU A 185 3.75 13.13 0.93
C GLU A 185 3.88 13.10 2.47
N LYS A 186 3.20 14.01 3.17
CA LYS A 186 3.12 14.02 4.63
C LYS A 186 2.50 12.72 5.17
N ALA A 187 1.39 12.28 4.58
CA ALA A 187 0.69 11.06 4.97
C ALA A 187 1.55 9.81 4.77
N LEU A 188 2.21 9.69 3.61
CA LEU A 188 3.14 8.60 3.33
C LEU A 188 4.31 8.62 4.31
N THR A 189 4.90 9.79 4.59
CA THR A 189 5.99 9.93 5.58
C THR A 189 5.56 9.45 6.96
N ALA A 190 4.37 9.84 7.42
CA ALA A 190 3.83 9.41 8.71
C ALA A 190 3.57 7.89 8.76
N LEU A 191 3.01 7.33 7.68
CA LEU A 191 2.77 5.90 7.55
C LEU A 191 4.08 5.10 7.52
N LEU A 192 5.07 5.51 6.74
CA LEU A 192 6.39 4.87 6.69
C LEU A 192 7.07 4.91 8.07
N SER A 193 7.01 6.05 8.75
CA SER A 193 7.54 6.20 10.12
C SER A 193 6.84 5.28 11.12
N ALA A 194 5.52 5.10 10.98
CA ALA A 194 4.77 4.16 11.80
C ALA A 194 5.22 2.72 11.52
N LEU A 195 5.29 2.32 10.26
CA LEU A 195 5.61 0.94 9.87
C LEU A 195 7.03 0.55 10.27
N THR A 196 8.03 1.41 10.09
CA THR A 196 9.42 1.13 10.50
C THR A 196 9.62 1.05 12.01
N LYS A 197 8.71 1.62 12.79
CA LYS A 197 8.74 1.49 14.26
C LYS A 197 8.39 0.07 14.73
N TYR A 198 7.52 -0.64 14.00
CA TYR A 198 7.01 -1.94 14.40
C TYR A 198 7.50 -3.11 13.54
N PHE A 199 8.02 -2.82 12.34
CA PHE A 199 8.59 -3.82 11.43
C PHE A 199 10.01 -3.42 11.04
N ALA A 200 10.89 -4.40 10.94
CA ALA A 200 12.27 -4.21 10.47
C ALA A 200 12.31 -4.08 8.95
N ILE A 201 11.77 -2.96 8.45
CA ILE A 201 11.68 -2.62 7.03
C ILE A 201 12.90 -1.78 6.64
N ASP A 202 13.61 -2.23 5.62
CA ASP A 202 14.77 -1.57 5.04
C ASP A 202 14.65 -1.38 3.51
N ILE A 203 13.63 -1.98 2.89
CA ILE A 203 13.41 -1.95 1.45
C ILE A 203 12.11 -1.17 1.14
N LEU A 204 12.22 -0.18 0.28
CA LEU A 204 11.07 0.50 -0.33
C LEU A 204 11.23 0.45 -1.84
N GLY A 205 10.17 0.13 -2.58
CA GLY A 205 10.18 0.22 -4.03
C GLY A 205 8.81 0.43 -4.65
N GLY A 206 8.79 0.70 -5.94
CA GLY A 206 7.57 0.75 -6.71
C GLY A 206 7.15 -0.65 -7.17
N HIS A 207 5.86 -0.83 -7.46
CA HIS A 207 5.32 -2.07 -8.04
C HIS A 207 6.19 -2.61 -9.19
N ARG A 208 6.58 -1.75 -10.14
CA ARG A 208 7.41 -2.15 -11.29
C ARG A 208 8.73 -2.82 -10.90
N GLU A 209 9.41 -2.35 -9.86
CA GLU A 209 10.68 -2.92 -9.44
C GLU A 209 10.46 -4.30 -8.81
N PHE A 210 9.43 -4.45 -7.97
CA PHE A 210 9.09 -5.75 -7.40
C PHE A 210 8.57 -6.74 -8.43
N GLN A 211 7.79 -6.29 -9.42
CA GLN A 211 7.21 -7.16 -10.44
C GLN A 211 8.29 -7.77 -11.34
N VAL A 212 9.24 -6.96 -11.79
CA VAL A 212 10.38 -7.43 -12.59
C VAL A 212 11.20 -8.47 -11.82
N LEU A 213 11.35 -8.31 -10.50
CA LEU A 213 12.05 -9.29 -9.66
C LEU A 213 11.23 -10.57 -9.43
N ALA A 214 9.91 -10.44 -9.30
CA ALA A 214 9.02 -11.57 -9.05
C ALA A 214 8.87 -12.50 -10.27
N ASN A 215 8.61 -11.93 -11.44
CA ASN A 215 8.24 -12.72 -12.63
C ASN A 215 8.83 -12.20 -13.96
N LYS A 216 9.75 -11.22 -13.90
CA LYS A 216 10.40 -10.59 -15.07
C LYS A 216 9.44 -9.79 -15.97
N GLU A 217 8.21 -9.56 -15.55
CA GLU A 217 7.28 -8.70 -16.28
C GLU A 217 7.46 -7.24 -15.90
N GLY A 218 7.37 -6.36 -16.89
CA GLY A 218 7.33 -4.91 -16.68
C GLY A 218 5.92 -4.43 -16.31
N ARG A 219 5.85 -3.33 -15.56
CA ARG A 219 4.63 -2.61 -15.18
C ARG A 219 4.89 -1.12 -15.20
N ALA A 220 3.88 -0.33 -15.55
CA ALA A 220 3.95 1.11 -15.37
C ALA A 220 3.72 1.54 -13.91
N CYS A 221 2.92 0.82 -13.12
CA CYS A 221 2.72 1.17 -11.70
C CYS A 221 4.07 1.25 -10.92
N PRO A 222 4.33 2.27 -10.09
CA PRO A 222 3.43 3.33 -9.61
C PRO A 222 3.48 4.63 -10.44
N GLY A 223 3.80 4.56 -11.73
CA GLY A 223 4.01 5.73 -12.58
C GLY A 223 5.34 6.46 -12.33
N ALA A 224 5.73 7.32 -13.26
CA ALA A 224 6.97 8.09 -13.17
C ALA A 224 7.01 9.01 -11.93
N GLU A 225 5.89 9.67 -11.60
CA GLU A 225 5.80 10.53 -10.41
C GLU A 225 5.85 9.70 -9.12
N GLY A 226 5.17 8.55 -9.08
CA GLY A 226 5.26 7.62 -7.95
C GLY A 226 6.68 7.07 -7.77
N MET A 227 7.41 6.84 -8.86
CA MET A 227 8.83 6.44 -8.79
C MET A 227 9.74 7.57 -8.30
N LYS A 228 9.42 8.85 -8.56
CA LYS A 228 10.13 9.98 -7.93
C LYS A 228 9.87 10.00 -6.43
N LEU A 229 8.62 9.80 -6.00
CA LEU A 229 8.26 9.71 -4.58
C LEU A 229 8.99 8.56 -3.88
N VAL A 230 9.04 7.37 -4.48
CA VAL A 230 9.83 6.23 -3.97
C VAL A 230 11.29 6.61 -3.78
N LYS A 231 11.92 7.25 -4.77
CA LYS A 231 13.32 7.68 -4.68
C LYS A 231 13.53 8.73 -3.59
N ASN A 232 12.59 9.65 -3.40
CA ASN A 232 12.65 10.63 -2.33
C ASN A 232 12.58 9.96 -0.95
N MET A 233 11.56 9.12 -0.75
CA MET A 233 11.35 8.39 0.51
C MET A 233 12.51 7.45 0.85
N ARG A 234 13.14 6.82 -0.15
CA ARG A 234 14.39 6.06 0.07
C ARG A 234 15.49 6.91 0.68
N LYS A 235 15.70 8.13 0.18
CA LYS A 235 16.70 9.05 0.73
C LYS A 235 16.35 9.46 2.15
N THR A 236 15.09 9.84 2.38
CA THR A 236 14.60 10.31 3.69
C THR A 236 14.73 9.24 4.78
N PHE A 237 14.38 7.99 4.47
CA PHE A 237 14.36 6.88 5.43
C PHE A 237 15.59 5.97 5.34
N SER A 238 16.55 6.28 4.47
CA SER A 238 17.72 5.43 4.17
C SER A 238 17.33 4.01 3.72
N PHE A 239 16.21 3.86 3.02
CA PHE A 239 15.82 2.57 2.44
C PHE A 239 16.62 2.25 1.18
N VAL A 240 16.82 0.96 0.95
CA VAL A 240 17.41 0.46 -0.29
C VAL A 240 16.35 0.09 -1.32
N ALA A 241 16.75 0.05 -2.58
CA ALA A 241 15.92 -0.47 -3.66
C ALA A 241 15.80 -2.01 -3.56
N PRO A 242 14.67 -2.60 -3.99
CA PRO A 242 14.57 -4.04 -4.12
C PRO A 242 15.51 -4.51 -5.24
N SER A 243 16.16 -5.63 -5.01
CA SER A 243 17.17 -6.24 -5.87
C SER A 243 17.16 -7.75 -5.66
N LYS A 244 17.80 -8.52 -6.54
CA LYS A 244 17.87 -9.98 -6.38
C LYS A 244 18.52 -10.43 -5.08
N SER A 245 19.44 -9.65 -4.50
CA SER A 245 20.16 -10.04 -3.28
C SER A 245 19.39 -9.78 -1.99
N ASN A 246 18.42 -8.86 -2.01
CA ASN A 246 17.61 -8.50 -0.84
C ASN A 246 16.11 -8.75 -1.05
N TYR A 247 15.72 -9.34 -2.18
CA TYR A 247 14.32 -9.68 -2.42
C TYR A 247 13.86 -10.71 -1.40
N PRO A 248 12.73 -10.48 -0.71
CA PRO A 248 12.18 -11.46 0.21
C PRO A 248 11.68 -12.68 -0.56
N HIS A 249 12.56 -13.66 -0.74
CA HIS A 249 12.19 -14.97 -1.26
C HIS A 249 11.29 -15.71 -0.26
N LYS A 250 10.52 -16.67 -0.81
CA LYS A 250 9.55 -17.49 -0.09
C LYS A 250 10.13 -18.06 1.20
#